data_AF-A0A2N2SM55-F1
#
_entry.id   AF-A0A2N2SM55-F1
#
_cell.length_a   1.000
_cell.length_b   1.000
_cell.length_c   1.000
_cell.angle_alpha   90.00
_cell.angle_beta   90.00
_cell.angle_gamma   90.00
#
_symmetry.space_group_name_H-M   'P 1'
#
loop_
_entity.id
_entity.type
_entity.pdbx_description
1 polymer ?
#
loop_
_entity_poly.entity_id
_entity_poly.type
_entity_poly.pdbx_seq_one_letter_code
_entity_poly.pdbx_strand_id
1 'polypeptide(L)'
;MLSPEVFLKLSGIPVSAIWRELGKESVIKSLEYHQRLRQRIPPRLRNELLAIIPIGSEMRDAFQSAFDAADSGDDTELHQLNARGHVATFLDGFHKGKPVAEYSYANRYILALEDAFVEPARLIDQGEFAEATRVLARSEIAAPLLSPEMAFALAAVTSKRRLGLAQWAIALETALSHLAAWSASLAGEDATESVGDITPLFAGETGLHSAPGPLFFRFLMHAAKQESMMALADRLADDREPLRVDVNVETLKRWSVGRTLPERGMIKLIAKKCCPDQEERLLNLHWAMRYLTLLGYVSETLLIGMARHSDIAGASALFAPWPTFPFGWDTFQTWCQKRYPFWYRYHQGQFEAGTMGPAAS
;
A
#
# COMPACT_ATOMS: atom_id res chain seq x y z
N MET A 1 -6.21 -1.77 -6.48
CA MET A 1 -5.45 -1.84 -5.20
C MET A 1 -3.97 -1.59 -5.47
N LEU A 2 -3.18 -1.22 -4.46
CA LEU A 2 -1.72 -1.16 -4.61
C LEU A 2 -1.16 -2.58 -4.82
N SER A 3 -0.17 -2.71 -5.71
CA SER A 3 0.50 -4.00 -5.93
C SER A 3 1.21 -4.48 -4.65
N PRO A 4 1.14 -5.78 -4.31
CA PRO A 4 1.90 -6.36 -3.20
C PRO A 4 3.40 -6.04 -3.17
N GLU A 5 4.02 -5.90 -4.35
CA GLU A 5 5.43 -5.51 -4.49
C GLU A 5 5.73 -4.16 -3.81
N VAL A 6 4.75 -3.25 -3.80
CA VAL A 6 4.86 -1.95 -3.12
C VAL A 6 5.07 -2.15 -1.63
N PHE A 7 4.34 -3.07 -1.00
CA PHE A 7 4.45 -3.35 0.43
C PHE A 7 5.82 -3.93 0.79
N LEU A 8 6.37 -4.81 -0.05
CA LEU A 8 7.74 -5.32 0.11
C LEU A 8 8.77 -4.20 0.03
N LYS A 9 8.68 -3.31 -0.98
CA LYS A 9 9.57 -2.15 -1.12
C LYS A 9 9.47 -1.18 0.05
N LEU A 10 8.25 -0.94 0.56
CA LEU A 10 8.04 -0.11 1.74
C LEU A 10 8.68 -0.72 2.99
N SER A 11 8.67 -2.05 3.09
CA SER A 11 9.30 -2.82 4.17
C SER A 11 10.84 -2.94 4.05
N GLY A 12 11.42 -2.36 2.99
CA GLY A 12 12.87 -2.38 2.74
C GLY A 12 13.34 -3.63 1.98
N ILE A 13 12.42 -4.39 1.38
CA ILE A 13 12.70 -5.63 0.66
C ILE A 13 12.37 -5.40 -0.83
N PRO A 14 13.26 -4.82 -1.64
CA PRO A 14 13.00 -4.69 -3.06
C PRO A 14 12.94 -6.07 -3.73
N VAL A 15 11.85 -6.34 -4.46
CA VAL A 15 11.63 -7.60 -5.18
C VAL A 15 12.78 -7.92 -6.14
N SER A 16 13.37 -6.91 -6.76
CA SER A 16 14.57 -7.07 -7.60
C SER A 16 15.80 -7.57 -6.84
N ALA A 17 15.96 -7.21 -5.55
CA ALA A 17 17.04 -7.75 -4.73
C ALA A 17 16.79 -9.22 -4.37
N ILE A 18 15.55 -9.60 -4.05
CA ILE A 18 15.18 -11.01 -3.83
C ILE A 18 15.55 -11.84 -5.05
N TRP A 19 15.13 -11.41 -6.24
CA TRP A 19 15.44 -12.14 -7.48
C TRP A 19 16.93 -12.18 -7.81
N ARG A 20 17.68 -11.13 -7.45
CA ARG A 20 19.12 -11.09 -7.60
C ARG A 20 19.82 -12.08 -6.69
N GLU A 21 19.42 -12.14 -5.42
CA GLU A 21 19.95 -13.09 -4.44
C GLU A 21 19.66 -14.54 -4.84
N LEU A 22 18.50 -14.80 -5.43
CA LEU A 22 18.14 -16.12 -5.97
C LEU A 22 18.83 -16.45 -7.30
N GLY A 23 19.57 -15.51 -7.90
CA GLY A 23 20.18 -15.69 -9.22
C GLY A 23 19.16 -15.79 -10.37
N LYS A 24 17.96 -15.25 -10.19
CA LYS A 24 16.81 -15.34 -11.12
C LYS A 24 16.42 -14.00 -11.75
N GLU A 25 17.19 -12.94 -11.54
CA GLU A 25 16.90 -11.60 -12.07
C GLU A 25 16.74 -11.58 -13.61
N SER A 26 17.54 -12.37 -14.34
CA SER A 26 17.42 -12.49 -15.81
C SER A 26 16.11 -13.14 -16.24
N VAL A 27 15.66 -14.18 -15.53
CA VAL A 27 14.42 -14.92 -15.81
C VAL A 27 13.21 -13.98 -15.69
N ILE A 28 13.14 -13.21 -14.61
CA ILE A 28 12.06 -12.26 -14.37
C ILE A 28 12.05 -11.14 -15.43
N LYS A 29 13.19 -10.53 -15.73
CA LYS A 29 13.28 -9.51 -16.79
C LYS A 29 12.82 -10.03 -18.15
N SER A 30 13.15 -11.28 -18.47
CA SER A 30 12.71 -11.92 -19.72
C SER A 30 11.20 -12.21 -19.71
N LEU A 31 10.63 -12.64 -18.57
CA LEU A 31 9.18 -12.81 -18.42
C LEU A 31 8.43 -11.49 -18.58
N GLU A 32 8.88 -10.42 -17.91
CA GLU A 32 8.31 -9.07 -18.03
C GLU A 32 8.39 -8.56 -19.47
N TYR A 33 9.50 -8.81 -20.16
CA TYR A 33 9.67 -8.45 -21.58
C TYR A 33 8.60 -9.11 -22.46
N HIS A 34 8.39 -10.43 -22.31
CA HIS A 34 7.39 -11.15 -23.09
C HIS A 34 5.95 -10.73 -22.74
N GLN A 35 5.65 -10.53 -21.45
CA GLN A 35 4.34 -10.00 -21.02
C GLN A 35 4.07 -8.62 -21.62
N ARG A 36 5.04 -7.70 -21.56
CA ARG A 36 4.90 -6.33 -22.11
C ARG A 36 4.63 -6.35 -23.61
N LEU A 37 5.24 -7.27 -24.34
CA LEU A 37 5.04 -7.44 -25.78
C LEU A 37 3.84 -8.31 -26.13
N ARG A 38 3.08 -8.81 -25.14
CA ARG A 38 1.98 -9.77 -25.32
C ARG A 38 2.40 -10.99 -26.13
N GLN A 39 3.64 -11.43 -25.94
CA GLN A 39 4.20 -12.61 -26.58
C GLN A 39 4.01 -13.83 -25.69
N ARG A 40 3.88 -15.00 -26.34
CA ARG A 40 3.87 -16.28 -25.63
C ARG A 40 5.17 -16.43 -24.83
N ILE A 41 5.04 -16.81 -23.57
CA ILE A 41 6.18 -17.04 -22.69
C ILE A 41 6.89 -18.32 -23.12
N PRO A 42 8.20 -18.30 -23.39
CA PRO A 42 8.98 -19.49 -23.72
C PRO A 42 8.87 -20.59 -22.64
N PRO A 43 8.69 -21.88 -23.01
CA PRO A 43 8.60 -22.99 -22.06
C PRO A 43 9.78 -23.08 -21.09
N ARG A 44 10.98 -22.68 -21.54
CA ARG A 44 12.17 -22.61 -20.69
C ARG A 44 11.97 -21.65 -19.51
N LEU A 45 11.46 -20.44 -19.75
CA LEU A 45 11.25 -19.44 -18.70
C LEU A 45 10.13 -19.88 -17.75
N ARG A 46 9.08 -20.51 -18.28
CA ARG A 46 8.02 -21.15 -17.50
C ARG A 46 8.59 -22.19 -16.53
N ASN A 47 9.41 -23.13 -17.03
CA ASN A 47 10.02 -24.18 -16.21
C ASN A 47 10.97 -23.59 -15.17
N GLU A 48 11.75 -22.58 -15.54
CA GLU A 48 12.64 -21.87 -14.62
C GLU A 48 11.87 -21.13 -13.51
N LEU A 49 10.67 -20.60 -13.80
CA LEU A 49 9.77 -20.00 -12.82
C LEU A 49 9.17 -21.06 -11.88
N LEU A 50 8.62 -22.14 -12.43
CA LEU A 50 8.03 -23.23 -11.65
C LEU A 50 9.05 -23.91 -10.74
N ALA A 51 10.32 -23.98 -11.15
CA ALA A 51 11.41 -24.51 -10.34
C ALA A 51 11.69 -23.67 -9.08
N ILE A 52 11.29 -22.40 -9.04
CA ILE A 52 11.43 -21.52 -7.87
C ILE A 52 10.34 -21.83 -6.84
N ILE A 53 9.17 -22.29 -7.28
CA ILE A 53 8.03 -22.57 -6.42
C ILE A 53 8.20 -23.97 -5.79
N PRO A 54 8.02 -24.12 -4.46
CA PRO A 54 8.15 -25.41 -3.78
C PRO A 54 7.34 -26.53 -4.45
N ILE A 55 7.98 -27.69 -4.62
CA ILE A 55 7.34 -28.89 -5.18
C ILE A 55 6.20 -29.32 -4.25
N GLY A 56 5.02 -29.58 -4.82
CA GLY A 56 3.83 -30.01 -4.08
C GLY A 56 3.07 -28.89 -3.36
N SER A 57 3.37 -27.63 -3.66
CA SER A 57 2.55 -26.51 -3.18
C SER A 57 1.37 -26.24 -4.10
N GLU A 58 0.21 -25.92 -3.55
CA GLU A 58 -0.98 -25.55 -4.32
C GLU A 58 -0.72 -24.39 -5.29
N MET A 59 0.20 -23.49 -4.93
CA MET A 59 0.63 -22.39 -5.79
C MET A 59 1.33 -22.91 -7.05
N ARG A 60 2.20 -23.91 -6.91
CA ARG A 60 2.89 -24.52 -8.07
C ARG A 60 1.89 -25.18 -9.00
N ASP A 61 0.93 -25.91 -8.45
CA ASP A 61 -0.10 -26.61 -9.22
C ASP A 61 -1.03 -25.61 -9.93
N ALA A 62 -1.38 -24.52 -9.26
CA ALA A 62 -2.15 -23.43 -9.86
C ALA A 62 -1.39 -22.76 -11.03
N PHE A 63 -0.13 -22.36 -10.83
CA PHE A 63 0.69 -21.78 -11.90
C PHE A 63 0.89 -22.77 -13.05
N GLN A 64 1.15 -24.04 -12.76
CA GLN A 64 1.28 -25.09 -13.76
C GLN A 64 0.03 -25.21 -14.62
N SER A 65 -1.15 -25.30 -13.99
CA SER A 65 -2.45 -25.41 -14.66
C SER A 65 -2.73 -24.18 -15.52
N ALA A 66 -2.51 -22.97 -15.00
CA ALA A 66 -2.71 -21.73 -15.76
C ALA A 66 -1.81 -21.63 -16.99
N PHE A 67 -0.56 -22.09 -16.91
CA PHE A 67 0.30 -22.14 -18.09
C PHE A 67 -0.14 -23.23 -19.09
N ASP A 68 -0.62 -24.37 -18.62
CA ASP A 68 -1.16 -25.43 -19.49
C ASP A 68 -2.42 -24.95 -20.22
N ALA A 69 -3.30 -24.23 -19.53
CA ALA A 69 -4.49 -23.61 -20.10
C ALA A 69 -4.16 -22.51 -21.12
N ALA A 70 -3.16 -21.68 -20.83
CA ALA A 70 -2.64 -20.68 -21.78
C ALA A 70 -2.09 -21.35 -23.05
N ASP A 71 -1.45 -22.51 -22.91
CA ASP A 71 -0.90 -23.28 -24.02
C ASP A 71 -1.99 -24.00 -24.85
N SER A 72 -3.13 -24.36 -24.24
CA SER A 72 -4.30 -24.95 -24.91
C SER A 72 -5.28 -23.93 -25.49
N GLY A 73 -5.09 -22.63 -25.21
CA GLY A 73 -6.00 -21.56 -25.63
C GLY A 73 -7.32 -21.56 -24.84
N ASP A 74 -7.32 -22.15 -23.64
CA ASP A 74 -8.44 -22.13 -22.72
C ASP A 74 -8.27 -20.98 -21.73
N ASP A 75 -8.97 -19.87 -21.98
CA ASP A 75 -8.92 -18.69 -21.11
C ASP A 75 -9.59 -18.94 -19.74
N THR A 76 -10.30 -20.05 -19.55
CA THR A 76 -11.14 -20.29 -18.36
C THR A 76 -10.31 -20.51 -17.10
N GLU A 77 -9.22 -21.28 -17.14
CA GLU A 77 -8.34 -21.49 -15.99
C GLU A 77 -7.40 -20.30 -15.75
N LEU A 78 -7.00 -19.61 -16.82
CA LEU A 78 -6.28 -18.33 -16.73
C LEU A 78 -7.14 -17.28 -16.04
N HIS A 79 -8.45 -17.28 -16.28
CA HIS A 79 -9.44 -16.50 -15.53
C HIS A 79 -9.55 -16.95 -14.07
N GLN A 80 -9.47 -18.25 -13.75
CA GLN A 80 -9.47 -18.73 -12.37
C GLN A 80 -8.20 -18.35 -11.60
N LEU A 81 -7.02 -18.37 -12.25
CA LEU A 81 -5.78 -17.91 -11.64
C LEU A 81 -5.81 -16.38 -11.42
N ASN A 82 -6.32 -15.63 -12.38
CA ASN A 82 -6.56 -14.19 -12.22
C ASN A 82 -7.63 -13.90 -11.15
N ALA A 83 -8.60 -14.79 -10.97
CA ALA A 83 -9.61 -14.69 -9.91
C ALA A 83 -9.03 -14.88 -8.51
N ARG A 84 -7.91 -15.60 -8.38
CA ARG A 84 -7.19 -15.75 -7.10
C ARG A 84 -6.51 -14.46 -6.63
N GLY A 85 -6.59 -13.36 -7.39
CA GLY A 85 -6.14 -12.05 -6.94
C GLY A 85 -4.62 -11.95 -6.73
N HIS A 86 -4.07 -10.76 -6.91
CA HIS A 86 -2.63 -10.56 -6.71
C HIS A 86 -2.28 -10.54 -5.22
N VAL A 87 -3.17 -10.02 -4.37
CA VAL A 87 -2.97 -9.89 -2.93
C VAL A 87 -3.08 -11.25 -2.23
N ALA A 88 -4.06 -12.08 -2.58
CA ALA A 88 -4.17 -13.43 -2.00
C ALA A 88 -2.96 -14.29 -2.34
N THR A 89 -2.56 -14.31 -3.63
CA THR A 89 -1.35 -15.01 -4.06
C THR A 89 -0.11 -14.55 -3.29
N PHE A 90 0.02 -13.24 -3.05
CA PHE A 90 1.14 -12.69 -2.28
C PHE A 90 1.09 -13.10 -0.81
N LEU A 91 -0.07 -12.97 -0.15
CA LEU A 91 -0.23 -13.26 1.27
C LEU A 91 -0.06 -14.75 1.57
N ASP A 92 -0.53 -15.65 0.70
CA ASP A 92 -0.31 -17.08 0.84
C ASP A 92 1.19 -17.44 0.80
N GLY A 93 1.94 -16.79 -0.10
CA GLY A 93 3.39 -16.93 -0.16
C GLY A 93 4.08 -16.36 1.08
N PHE A 94 3.65 -15.19 1.57
CA PHE A 94 4.23 -14.51 2.73
C PHE A 94 3.98 -15.28 4.03
N HIS A 95 2.76 -15.80 4.21
CA HIS A 95 2.34 -16.58 5.38
C HIS A 95 2.62 -18.08 5.24
N LYS A 96 3.28 -18.50 4.16
CA LYS A 96 3.68 -19.90 3.91
C LYS A 96 2.51 -20.89 3.98
N GLY A 97 1.34 -20.50 3.46
CA GLY A 97 0.15 -21.34 3.42
C GLY A 97 -0.55 -21.53 4.77
N LYS A 98 -0.31 -20.65 5.76
CA LYS A 98 -1.14 -20.61 6.97
C LYS A 98 -2.61 -20.35 6.61
N PRO A 99 -3.57 -20.88 7.38
CA PRO A 99 -4.98 -20.57 7.19
C PRO A 99 -5.24 -19.06 7.27
N VAL A 100 -6.14 -18.54 6.41
CA VAL A 100 -6.55 -17.12 6.40
C VAL A 100 -7.05 -16.65 7.78
N ALA A 101 -7.61 -17.56 8.60
CA ALA A 101 -8.03 -17.27 9.96
C ALA A 101 -6.88 -16.81 10.87
N GLU A 102 -5.62 -17.16 10.58
CA GLU A 102 -4.42 -16.71 11.30
C GLU A 102 -3.87 -15.37 10.78
N TYR A 103 -4.43 -14.83 9.69
CA TYR A 103 -3.94 -13.57 9.14
C TYR A 103 -4.38 -12.41 10.04
N SER A 104 -3.55 -11.36 10.13
CA SER A 104 -3.93 -10.12 10.82
C SER A 104 -5.22 -9.54 10.22
N TYR A 105 -5.95 -8.77 11.03
CA TYR A 105 -7.20 -8.14 10.60
C TYR A 105 -7.04 -7.33 9.30
N ALA A 106 -5.97 -6.53 9.18
CA ALA A 106 -5.71 -5.75 7.97
C ALA A 106 -5.49 -6.63 6.73
N ASN A 107 -4.79 -7.76 6.88
CA ASN A 107 -4.57 -8.72 5.80
C ASN A 107 -5.87 -9.41 5.37
N ARG A 108 -6.76 -9.77 6.31
CA ARG A 108 -8.08 -10.32 5.95
C ARG A 108 -8.98 -9.28 5.29
N TYR A 109 -8.94 -8.04 5.76
CA TYR A 109 -9.68 -6.94 5.15
C TYR A 109 -9.29 -6.72 3.69
N ILE A 110 -7.98 -6.71 3.39
CA ILE A 110 -7.52 -6.48 2.02
C ILE A 110 -7.84 -7.67 1.08
N LEU A 111 -7.89 -8.90 1.61
CA LEU A 111 -8.36 -10.07 0.87
C LEU A 111 -9.85 -9.99 0.55
N ALA A 112 -10.67 -9.69 1.56
CA ALA A 112 -12.10 -9.54 1.37
C ALA A 112 -12.44 -8.40 0.39
N LEU A 113 -11.62 -7.33 0.36
CA LEU A 113 -11.71 -6.30 -0.66
C LEU A 113 -11.34 -6.79 -2.06
N GLU A 114 -10.27 -7.57 -2.20
CA GLU A 114 -9.87 -8.15 -3.48
C GLU A 114 -10.99 -9.03 -4.05
N ASP A 115 -11.56 -9.90 -3.21
CA ASP A 115 -12.71 -10.74 -3.57
C ASP A 115 -13.93 -9.90 -3.99
N ALA A 116 -14.24 -8.84 -3.24
CA ALA A 116 -15.33 -7.92 -3.56
C ALA A 116 -15.11 -7.15 -4.88
N PHE A 117 -13.87 -7.05 -5.37
CA PHE A 117 -13.54 -6.39 -6.63
C PHE A 117 -13.50 -7.31 -7.85
N VAL A 118 -13.55 -8.63 -7.68
CA VAL A 118 -13.51 -9.60 -8.80
C VAL A 118 -14.64 -9.36 -9.80
N GLU A 119 -15.90 -9.34 -9.33
CA GLU A 119 -17.05 -9.18 -10.20
C GLU A 119 -17.14 -7.77 -10.84
N PRO A 120 -16.93 -6.67 -10.09
CA PRO A 120 -16.81 -5.35 -10.68
C PRO A 120 -15.71 -5.24 -11.75
N ALA A 121 -14.55 -5.85 -11.53
CA ALA A 121 -13.46 -5.86 -12.51
C ALA A 121 -13.87 -6.60 -13.79
N ARG A 122 -14.54 -7.75 -13.66
CA ARG A 122 -15.09 -8.52 -14.79
C ARG A 122 -16.08 -7.70 -15.61
N LEU A 123 -17.01 -7.00 -14.95
CA LEU A 123 -18.01 -6.14 -15.60
C LEU A 123 -17.36 -4.94 -16.29
N ILE A 124 -16.39 -4.29 -15.65
CA ILE A 124 -15.55 -3.24 -16.25
C ILE A 124 -14.86 -3.78 -17.50
N ASP A 125 -14.40 -5.02 -17.47
CA ASP A 125 -13.70 -5.62 -18.60
C ASP A 125 -14.60 -5.85 -19.81
N GLN A 126 -15.89 -6.11 -19.56
CA GLN A 126 -16.96 -6.25 -20.55
C GLN A 126 -17.54 -4.90 -20.99
N GLY A 127 -17.14 -3.78 -20.37
CA GLY A 127 -17.67 -2.45 -20.65
C GLY A 127 -18.98 -2.13 -19.93
N GLU A 128 -19.41 -2.97 -18.99
CA GLU A 128 -20.62 -2.80 -18.19
C GLU A 128 -20.38 -1.93 -16.95
N PHE A 129 -19.94 -0.69 -17.16
CA PHE A 129 -19.52 0.21 -16.06
C PHE A 129 -20.64 0.54 -15.07
N ALA A 130 -21.87 0.75 -15.54
CA ALA A 130 -23.00 1.05 -14.69
C ALA A 130 -23.43 -0.14 -13.81
N GLU A 131 -23.30 -1.38 -14.31
CA GLU A 131 -23.53 -2.57 -13.49
C GLU A 131 -22.38 -2.75 -12.49
N ALA A 132 -21.13 -2.56 -12.91
CA ALA A 132 -19.96 -2.63 -12.02
C ALA A 132 -20.12 -1.67 -10.82
N THR A 133 -20.54 -0.42 -11.05
CA THR A 133 -20.85 0.54 -9.98
C THR A 133 -21.95 0.02 -9.04
N ARG A 134 -23.02 -0.56 -9.58
CA ARG A 134 -24.14 -1.09 -8.78
C ARG A 134 -23.71 -2.28 -7.93
N VAL A 135 -22.87 -3.17 -8.46
CA VAL A 135 -22.31 -4.30 -7.70
C VAL A 135 -21.42 -3.79 -6.57
N LEU A 136 -20.52 -2.83 -6.84
CA LEU A 136 -19.69 -2.22 -5.80
C LEU A 136 -20.52 -1.55 -4.70
N ALA A 137 -21.55 -0.79 -5.07
CA ALA A 137 -22.40 -0.07 -4.12
C ALA A 137 -23.27 -0.99 -3.24
N ARG A 138 -23.46 -2.26 -3.64
CA ARG A 138 -24.17 -3.28 -2.86
C ARG A 138 -23.25 -4.09 -1.95
N SER A 139 -21.94 -4.03 -2.17
CA SER A 139 -20.96 -4.77 -1.36
C SER A 139 -20.76 -4.07 -0.02
N GLU A 140 -20.96 -4.79 1.10
CA GLU A 140 -20.78 -4.23 2.44
C GLU A 140 -19.37 -3.70 2.69
N ILE A 141 -18.36 -4.35 2.08
CA ILE A 141 -16.96 -3.99 2.26
C ILE A 141 -16.47 -2.94 1.25
N ALA A 142 -16.99 -2.95 0.01
CA ALA A 142 -16.54 -2.05 -1.04
C ALA A 142 -17.37 -0.76 -1.13
N ALA A 143 -18.66 -0.79 -0.76
CA ALA A 143 -19.53 0.39 -0.81
C ALA A 143 -19.00 1.57 0.02
N PRO A 144 -18.42 1.38 1.24
CA PRO A 144 -17.84 2.48 2.00
C PRO A 144 -16.71 3.23 1.28
N LEU A 145 -16.04 2.58 0.31
CA LEU A 145 -14.97 3.19 -0.49
C LEU A 145 -15.49 4.10 -1.60
N LEU A 146 -16.79 4.03 -1.91
CA LEU A 146 -17.41 4.79 -2.99
C LEU A 146 -18.11 6.05 -2.46
N SER A 147 -17.51 7.21 -2.71
CA SER A 147 -18.24 8.47 -2.61
C SER A 147 -19.31 8.56 -3.71
N PRO A 148 -20.38 9.34 -3.51
CA PRO A 148 -21.39 9.57 -4.55
C PRO A 148 -20.80 10.03 -5.89
N GLU A 149 -19.78 10.90 -5.83
CA GLU A 149 -19.07 11.41 -7.01
C GLU A 149 -18.29 10.30 -7.72
N MET A 150 -17.66 9.38 -6.99
CA MET A 150 -16.95 8.23 -7.56
C MET A 150 -17.92 7.26 -8.23
N ALA A 151 -19.05 6.98 -7.57
CA ALA A 151 -20.08 6.10 -8.12
C ALA A 151 -20.64 6.70 -9.42
N PHE A 152 -20.94 7.99 -9.42
CA PHE A 152 -21.36 8.71 -10.62
C PHE A 152 -20.29 8.66 -11.72
N ALA A 153 -19.04 8.98 -11.39
CA ALA A 153 -17.93 8.97 -12.33
C ALA A 153 -17.75 7.59 -12.98
N LEU A 154 -17.75 6.53 -12.17
CA LEU A 154 -17.59 5.17 -12.64
C LEU A 154 -18.76 4.76 -13.54
N ALA A 155 -20.00 5.06 -13.15
CA ALA A 155 -21.18 4.70 -13.94
C ALA A 155 -21.28 5.47 -15.27
N ALA A 156 -20.74 6.69 -15.33
CA ALA A 156 -20.77 7.55 -16.52
C ALA A 156 -19.62 7.28 -17.52
N VAL A 157 -18.67 6.39 -17.18
CA VAL A 157 -17.55 6.06 -18.06
C VAL A 157 -18.05 5.35 -19.31
N THR A 158 -17.58 5.80 -20.48
CA THR A 158 -17.92 5.20 -21.79
C THR A 158 -16.81 4.35 -22.38
N SER A 159 -15.62 4.34 -21.77
CA SER A 159 -14.48 3.54 -22.22
C SER A 159 -13.45 3.33 -21.11
N LYS A 160 -12.72 2.20 -21.15
CA LYS A 160 -11.68 1.88 -20.17
C LYS A 160 -10.62 2.97 -20.02
N ARG A 161 -10.32 3.72 -21.09
CA ARG A 161 -9.34 4.83 -21.07
C ARG A 161 -9.74 5.97 -20.12
N ARG A 162 -11.03 6.09 -19.79
CA ARG A 162 -11.56 7.13 -18.91
C ARG A 162 -11.74 6.67 -17.46
N LEU A 163 -11.41 5.41 -17.14
CA LEU A 163 -11.51 4.88 -15.77
C LEU A 163 -10.42 5.39 -14.83
N GLY A 164 -9.31 5.91 -15.36
CA GLY A 164 -8.08 6.10 -14.60
C GLY A 164 -8.26 6.91 -13.31
N LEU A 165 -9.11 7.94 -13.33
CA LEU A 165 -9.36 8.77 -12.14
C LEU A 165 -10.28 8.12 -11.12
N ALA A 166 -11.35 7.46 -11.57
CA ALA A 166 -12.22 6.71 -10.67
C ALA A 166 -11.43 5.57 -10.00
N GLN A 167 -10.62 4.85 -10.78
CA GLN A 167 -9.72 3.80 -10.27
C GLN A 167 -8.68 4.36 -9.30
N TRP A 168 -8.08 5.51 -9.61
CA TRP A 168 -7.14 6.18 -8.72
C TRP A 168 -7.81 6.59 -7.40
N ALA A 169 -8.98 7.23 -7.46
CA ALA A 169 -9.71 7.64 -6.28
C ALA A 169 -10.10 6.42 -5.41
N ILE A 170 -10.62 5.35 -6.01
CA ILE A 170 -10.92 4.10 -5.29
C ILE A 170 -9.65 3.51 -4.67
N ALA A 171 -8.53 3.53 -5.39
CA ALA A 171 -7.25 3.04 -4.89
C ALA A 171 -6.73 3.85 -3.70
N LEU A 172 -6.92 5.18 -3.70
CA LEU A 172 -6.57 6.05 -2.57
C LEU A 172 -7.40 5.72 -1.33
N GLU A 173 -8.73 5.64 -1.45
CA GLU A 173 -9.61 5.26 -0.33
C GLU A 173 -9.25 3.86 0.18
N THR A 174 -9.01 2.91 -0.72
CA THR A 174 -8.61 1.54 -0.37
C THR A 174 -7.29 1.53 0.42
N ALA A 175 -6.29 2.28 -0.05
CA ALA A 175 -4.98 2.32 0.59
C ALA A 175 -5.02 2.99 1.97
N LEU A 176 -5.74 4.11 2.10
CA LEU A 176 -5.90 4.79 3.39
C LEU A 176 -6.72 3.97 4.38
N SER A 177 -7.78 3.31 3.89
CA SER A 177 -8.59 2.38 4.67
C SER A 177 -7.76 1.20 5.15
N HIS A 178 -6.94 0.58 4.30
CA HIS A 178 -6.04 -0.50 4.70
C HIS A 178 -5.01 -0.05 5.75
N LEU A 179 -4.44 1.15 5.61
CA LEU A 179 -3.55 1.73 6.63
C LEU A 179 -4.28 1.91 7.97
N ALA A 180 -5.54 2.36 7.94
CA ALA A 180 -6.37 2.49 9.13
C ALA A 180 -6.74 1.13 9.74
N ALA A 181 -7.01 0.11 8.92
CA ALA A 181 -7.24 -1.26 9.38
C ALA A 181 -6.02 -1.83 10.12
N TRP A 182 -4.81 -1.59 9.58
CA TRP A 182 -3.55 -1.99 10.21
C TRP A 182 -3.30 -1.24 11.53
N SER A 183 -3.57 0.07 11.56
CA SER A 183 -3.46 0.87 12.77
C SER A 183 -4.46 0.44 13.85
N ALA A 184 -5.70 0.08 13.46
CA ALA A 184 -6.71 -0.43 14.37
C ALA A 184 -6.35 -1.83 14.92
N SER A 185 -5.78 -2.71 14.09
CA SER A 185 -5.35 -4.05 14.56
C SER A 185 -4.24 -3.95 15.61
N LEU A 186 -3.27 -3.06 15.40
CA LEU A 186 -2.20 -2.83 16.39
C LEU A 186 -2.73 -2.28 17.72
N ALA A 187 -3.70 -1.38 17.68
CA ALA A 187 -4.32 -0.84 18.90
C ALA A 187 -5.17 -1.87 19.66
N GLY A 188 -5.68 -2.90 18.96
CA GLY A 188 -6.45 -3.99 19.56
C GLY A 188 -5.59 -5.15 20.10
N GLU A 189 -4.38 -5.33 19.58
CA GLU A 189 -3.44 -6.37 20.00
C GLU A 189 -2.66 -5.98 21.27
N ASP A 190 -2.35 -4.69 21.46
CA ASP A 190 -1.63 -4.18 22.64
C ASP A 190 -2.51 -3.29 23.52
N ALA A 191 -2.57 -3.58 24.83
CA ALA A 191 -3.31 -2.79 25.82
C ALA A 191 -2.75 -1.36 26.01
N THR A 192 -1.59 -1.04 25.45
CA THR A 192 -1.07 0.33 25.40
C THR A 192 -1.59 1.03 24.15
N GLU A 193 -2.57 1.93 24.32
CA GLU A 193 -3.26 2.69 23.26
C GLU A 193 -2.33 3.42 22.24
N SER A 194 -1.02 3.54 22.52
CA SER A 194 -0.10 4.37 21.72
C SER A 194 0.61 3.66 20.55
N VAL A 195 0.63 2.31 20.50
CA VAL A 195 1.45 1.57 19.52
C VAL A 195 0.90 1.66 18.09
N GLY A 196 -0.42 1.66 17.94
CA GLY A 196 -1.11 1.78 16.66
C GLY A 196 -1.40 3.21 16.21
N ASP A 197 -1.19 4.22 17.06
CA ASP A 197 -1.54 5.61 16.79
C ASP A 197 -0.58 6.25 15.78
N ILE A 198 -1.08 6.48 14.56
CA ILE A 198 -0.36 7.19 13.50
C ILE A 198 -0.80 8.64 13.31
N THR A 199 -1.65 9.17 14.19
CA THR A 199 -2.10 10.57 14.14
C THR A 199 -0.99 11.62 14.15
N PRO A 200 0.21 11.39 14.76
CA PRO A 200 1.32 12.32 14.63
C PRO A 200 1.78 12.60 13.19
N LEU A 201 1.46 11.70 12.24
CA LEU A 201 1.78 11.88 10.82
C LEU A 201 0.78 12.78 10.06
N PHE A 202 -0.29 13.20 10.72
CA PHE A 202 -1.32 14.08 10.15
C PHE A 202 -1.40 15.45 10.84
N ALA A 203 -1.01 15.53 12.12
CA ALA A 203 -1.12 16.74 12.93
C ALA A 203 0.03 17.73 12.65
N GLY A 204 -0.23 18.75 11.84
CA GLY A 204 0.62 19.93 11.78
C GLY A 204 0.23 20.91 12.88
N GLU A 205 1.04 21.04 13.94
CA GLU A 205 0.81 22.00 15.05
C GLU A 205 0.69 23.47 14.59
N THR A 206 1.18 23.79 13.39
CA THR A 206 1.27 25.16 12.88
C THR A 206 0.28 25.48 11.76
N GLY A 207 -0.67 24.59 11.46
CA GLY A 207 -1.60 24.79 10.33
C GLY A 207 -0.94 24.78 8.94
N LEU A 208 0.39 24.67 8.87
CA LEU A 208 1.16 24.47 7.65
C LEU A 208 1.11 23.01 7.23
N HIS A 209 0.58 22.76 6.03
CA HIS A 209 0.61 21.46 5.36
C HIS A 209 2.06 20.92 5.37
N SER A 210 2.30 19.89 6.18
CA SER A 210 3.62 19.28 6.34
C SER A 210 3.55 17.84 5.86
N ALA A 211 4.48 17.45 5.00
CA ALA A 211 4.57 16.08 4.52
C ALA A 211 4.81 15.08 5.69
N PRO A 212 4.47 13.79 5.52
CA PRO A 212 4.64 12.79 6.57
C PRO A 212 6.08 12.64 7.09
N GLY A 213 7.08 12.80 6.22
CA GLY A 213 8.51 12.70 6.58
C GLY A 213 8.95 13.69 7.67
N PRO A 214 8.78 15.01 7.46
CA PRO A 214 9.01 16.02 8.49
C PRO A 214 8.27 15.78 9.80
N LEU A 215 7.00 15.34 9.74
CA LEU A 215 6.20 15.05 10.93
C LEU A 215 6.75 13.85 11.71
N PHE A 216 7.12 12.78 11.02
CA PHE A 216 7.85 11.65 11.62
C PHE A 216 9.17 12.09 12.26
N PHE A 217 9.94 12.95 11.60
CA PHE A 217 11.20 13.44 12.16
C PHE A 217 10.98 14.24 13.45
N ARG A 218 9.95 15.10 13.51
CA ARG A 218 9.58 15.81 14.75
C ARG A 218 9.21 14.83 15.86
N PHE A 219 8.42 13.81 15.55
CA PHE A 219 8.08 12.76 16.50
C PHE A 219 9.33 12.02 17.01
N LEU A 220 10.26 11.67 16.11
CA LEU A 220 11.52 11.03 16.46
C LEU A 220 12.35 11.88 17.44
N MET A 221 12.50 13.18 17.17
CA MET A 221 13.20 14.11 18.05
C MET A 221 12.57 14.20 19.43
N HIS A 222 11.23 14.27 19.48
CA HIS A 222 10.47 14.28 20.73
C HIS A 222 10.63 12.96 21.51
N ALA A 223 10.46 11.81 20.85
CA ALA A 223 10.63 10.50 21.46
C ALA A 223 12.06 10.28 21.99
N ALA A 224 13.07 10.71 21.24
CA ALA A 224 14.47 10.65 21.63
C ALA A 224 14.85 11.70 22.71
N LYS A 225 13.93 12.60 23.08
CA LYS A 225 14.14 13.72 24.02
C LYS A 225 15.35 14.58 23.64
N GLN A 226 15.46 14.90 22.34
CA GLN A 226 16.55 15.72 21.82
C GLN A 226 16.02 17.10 21.42
N GLU A 227 16.68 18.15 21.90
CA GLU A 227 16.30 19.54 21.62
C GLU A 227 16.84 20.05 20.28
N SER A 228 17.88 19.42 19.73
CA SER A 228 18.48 19.82 18.46
C SER A 228 19.04 18.63 17.68
N MET A 229 19.16 18.79 16.35
CA MET A 229 19.79 17.78 15.49
C MET A 229 21.25 17.52 15.86
N MET A 230 21.96 18.53 16.36
CA MET A 230 23.34 18.38 16.84
C MET A 230 23.37 17.47 18.08
N ALA A 231 22.50 17.72 19.06
CA ALA A 231 22.39 16.89 20.26
C ALA A 231 22.07 15.43 19.93
N LEU A 232 21.17 15.19 18.97
CA LEU A 232 20.89 13.83 18.49
C LEU A 232 22.15 13.21 17.85
N ALA A 233 22.83 13.92 16.96
CA ALA A 233 24.03 13.41 16.30
C ALA A 233 25.14 13.07 17.32
N ASP A 234 25.41 13.96 18.27
CA ASP A 234 26.40 13.77 19.33
C ASP A 234 26.06 12.54 20.19
N ARG A 235 24.78 12.39 20.58
CA ARG A 235 24.31 11.22 21.33
C ARG A 235 24.48 9.93 20.55
N LEU A 236 24.15 9.93 19.25
CA LEU A 236 24.31 8.76 18.39
C LEU A 236 25.78 8.37 18.19
N ALA A 237 26.68 9.37 18.16
CA ALA A 237 28.12 9.19 17.99
C ALA A 237 28.89 8.90 19.28
N ASP A 238 28.28 8.94 20.47
CA ASP A 238 28.98 8.72 21.75
C ASP A 238 29.69 7.35 21.77
N ASP A 239 31.03 7.40 21.74
CA ASP A 239 31.95 6.26 21.73
C ASP A 239 31.99 5.50 23.06
N ARG A 240 31.39 6.05 24.13
CA ARG A 240 31.29 5.38 25.44
C ARG A 240 30.18 4.35 25.47
N GLU A 241 29.24 4.41 24.54
CA GLU A 241 28.12 3.48 24.46
C GLU A 241 28.38 2.34 23.46
N PRO A 242 27.94 1.11 23.76
CA PRO A 242 28.22 -0.07 22.94
C PRO A 242 27.56 -0.03 21.56
N LEU A 243 26.49 0.78 21.40
CA LEU A 243 25.79 0.94 20.13
C LEU A 243 26.15 2.29 19.51
N ARG A 244 27.20 2.33 18.70
CA ARG A 244 27.55 3.53 17.93
C ARG A 244 26.72 3.59 16.64
N VAL A 245 26.15 4.75 16.36
CA VAL A 245 25.33 5.00 15.17
C VAL A 245 25.89 6.23 14.46
N ASP A 246 26.48 6.03 13.29
CA ASP A 246 27.08 7.13 12.52
C ASP A 246 26.00 7.84 11.68
N VAL A 247 25.54 8.99 12.18
CA VAL A 247 24.60 9.87 11.46
C VAL A 247 25.04 11.31 11.65
N ASN A 248 25.32 11.99 10.54
CA ASN A 248 25.69 13.40 10.56
C ASN A 248 24.46 14.33 10.55
N VAL A 249 24.67 15.57 11.00
CA VAL A 249 23.62 16.60 11.08
C VAL A 249 23.00 16.93 9.73
N GLU A 250 23.78 16.86 8.64
CA GLU A 250 23.27 17.11 7.29
C GLU A 250 22.23 16.06 6.85
N THR A 251 22.42 14.80 7.26
CA THR A 251 21.45 13.73 7.04
C THR A 251 20.17 13.98 7.83
N LEU A 252 20.29 14.35 9.11
CA LEU A 252 19.15 14.72 9.97
C LEU A 252 18.39 15.92 9.39
N LYS A 253 19.11 16.92 8.87
CA LYS A 253 18.52 18.08 8.21
C LYS A 253 17.70 17.66 6.98
N ARG A 254 18.20 16.75 6.15
CA ARG A 254 17.45 16.22 5.00
C ARG A 254 16.20 15.45 5.41
N TRP A 255 16.25 14.71 6.51
CA TRP A 255 15.06 14.04 7.08
C TRP A 255 14.04 15.06 7.58
N SER A 256 14.49 16.10 8.29
CA SER A 256 13.61 17.13 8.86
C SER A 256 12.78 17.89 7.81
N VAL A 257 13.28 17.99 6.58
CA VAL A 257 12.59 18.63 5.44
C VAL A 257 11.97 17.63 4.47
N GLY A 258 12.05 16.32 4.76
CA GLY A 258 11.48 15.27 3.91
C GLY A 258 12.19 15.03 2.58
N ARG A 259 13.42 15.52 2.40
CA ARG A 259 14.21 15.30 1.16
C ARG A 259 14.68 13.86 1.03
N THR A 260 15.02 13.25 2.15
CA THR A 260 15.35 11.82 2.24
C THR A 260 14.61 11.22 3.41
N LEU A 261 14.27 9.94 3.31
CA LEU A 261 13.63 9.20 4.40
C LEU A 261 14.67 8.31 5.10
N PRO A 262 14.62 8.18 6.43
CA PRO A 262 15.50 7.27 7.14
C PRO A 262 15.22 5.81 6.74
N GLU A 263 16.26 4.98 6.77
CA GLU A 263 16.12 3.54 6.58
C GLU A 263 15.61 2.86 7.85
N ARG A 264 14.90 1.72 7.70
CA ARG A 264 14.34 0.98 8.82
C ARG A 264 15.41 0.54 9.83
N GLY A 265 16.56 0.07 9.33
CA GLY A 265 17.68 -0.33 10.18
C GLY A 265 18.20 0.84 11.02
N MET A 266 18.28 2.03 10.43
CA MET A 266 18.71 3.24 11.13
C MET A 266 17.72 3.66 12.22
N ILE A 267 16.41 3.64 11.95
CA ILE A 267 15.39 3.92 12.97
C ILE A 267 15.45 2.93 14.12
N LYS A 268 15.66 1.64 13.82
CA LYS A 268 15.82 0.60 14.83
C LYS A 268 17.02 0.88 15.75
N LEU A 269 18.15 1.29 15.18
CA LEU A 269 19.34 1.64 15.94
C LEU A 269 19.13 2.88 16.81
N ILE A 270 18.51 3.93 16.26
CA ILE A 270 18.19 5.16 16.99
C ILE A 270 17.23 4.86 18.14
N ALA A 271 16.17 4.08 17.90
CA ALA A 271 15.21 3.74 18.94
C ALA A 271 15.86 2.97 20.09
N LYS A 272 16.65 1.92 19.78
CA LYS A 272 17.39 1.15 20.79
C LYS A 272 18.31 2.00 21.65
N LYS A 273 18.96 2.99 21.05
CA LYS A 273 19.89 3.87 21.76
C LYS A 273 19.20 4.98 22.54
N CYS A 274 18.20 5.63 21.94
CA CYS A 274 17.67 6.88 22.45
C CYS A 274 16.34 6.74 23.21
N CYS A 275 15.51 5.76 22.84
CA CYS A 275 14.14 5.60 23.28
C CYS A 275 13.67 4.14 23.13
N PRO A 276 14.29 3.19 23.85
CA PRO A 276 14.04 1.75 23.68
C PRO A 276 12.60 1.34 24.02
N ASP A 277 11.94 2.09 24.90
CA ASP A 277 10.53 1.94 25.25
C ASP A 277 9.57 2.31 24.10
N GLN A 278 10.07 3.01 23.07
CA GLN A 278 9.29 3.45 21.91
C GLN A 278 9.71 2.73 20.62
N GLU A 279 10.56 1.68 20.67
CA GLU A 279 11.10 1.02 19.46
C GLU A 279 10.00 0.58 18.51
N GLU A 280 9.00 -0.14 19.02
CA GLU A 280 7.91 -0.64 18.21
C GLU A 280 7.05 0.48 17.62
N ARG A 281 6.65 1.46 18.44
CA ARG A 281 5.88 2.62 17.99
C ARG A 281 6.62 3.42 16.91
N LEU A 282 7.93 3.62 17.06
CA LEU A 282 8.75 4.32 16.06
C LEU A 282 8.86 3.53 14.76
N LEU A 283 8.98 2.21 14.82
CA LEU A 283 9.00 1.36 13.62
C LEU A 283 7.65 1.36 12.90
N ASN A 284 6.55 1.35 13.66
CA ASN A 284 5.19 1.44 13.12
C ASN A 284 4.94 2.80 12.44
N LEU A 285 5.28 3.90 13.12
CA LEU A 285 5.20 5.25 12.55
C LEU A 285 6.12 5.42 11.33
N HIS A 286 7.31 4.81 11.34
CA HIS A 286 8.22 4.84 10.20
C HIS A 286 7.60 4.17 8.97
N TRP A 287 7.00 2.99 9.15
CA TRP A 287 6.31 2.28 8.08
C TRP A 287 5.12 3.09 7.53
N ALA A 288 4.26 3.60 8.42
CA ALA A 288 3.11 4.42 8.05
C ALA A 288 3.54 5.72 7.32
N MET A 289 4.62 6.36 7.76
CA MET A 289 5.18 7.54 7.10
C MET A 289 5.63 7.24 5.67
N ARG A 290 6.31 6.11 5.44
CA ARG A 290 6.72 5.70 4.07
C ARG A 290 5.51 5.42 3.20
N TYR A 291 4.50 4.76 3.77
CA TYR A 291 3.24 4.45 3.08
C TYR A 291 2.50 5.74 2.65
N LEU A 292 2.32 6.68 3.58
CA LEU A 292 1.68 7.97 3.31
C LEU A 292 2.48 8.83 2.33
N THR A 293 3.81 8.83 2.43
CA THR A 293 4.67 9.56 1.49
C THR A 293 4.53 9.03 0.08
N LEU A 294 4.44 7.71 -0.10
CA LEU A 294 4.17 7.10 -1.40
C LEU A 294 2.81 7.53 -1.95
N LEU A 295 1.74 7.46 -1.13
CA LEU A 295 0.41 7.88 -1.56
C LEU A 295 0.38 9.36 -1.96
N GLY A 296 1.06 10.22 -1.20
CA GLY A 296 1.23 11.63 -1.54
C GLY A 296 1.94 11.81 -2.87
N TYR A 297 3.08 11.15 -3.07
CA TYR A 297 3.86 11.22 -4.30
C TYR A 297 3.07 10.77 -5.55
N VAL A 298 2.36 9.64 -5.46
CA VAL A 298 1.52 9.13 -6.56
C VAL A 298 0.41 10.12 -6.88
N SER A 299 -0.22 10.69 -5.84
CA SER A 299 -1.28 11.68 -6.02
C SER A 299 -0.77 12.96 -6.66
N GLU A 300 0.33 13.53 -6.17
CA GLU A 300 0.95 14.72 -6.74
C GLU A 300 1.37 14.51 -8.20
N THR A 301 1.96 13.36 -8.52
CA THR A 301 2.37 13.02 -9.90
C THR A 301 1.16 13.03 -10.84
N LEU A 302 0.05 12.46 -10.41
CA LEU A 302 -1.19 12.46 -11.19
C LEU A 302 -1.76 13.87 -11.34
N LEU A 303 -1.82 14.66 -10.26
CA LEU A 303 -2.31 16.04 -10.30
C LEU A 303 -1.47 16.95 -11.21
N ILE A 304 -0.14 16.83 -11.15
CA ILE A 304 0.77 17.54 -12.07
C ILE A 304 0.49 17.10 -13.52
N GLY A 305 0.25 15.80 -13.72
CA GLY A 305 -0.20 15.26 -15.01
C GLY A 305 -1.50 15.91 -15.48
N MET A 306 -2.52 16.01 -14.62
CA MET A 306 -3.81 16.63 -14.93
C MET A 306 -3.65 18.12 -15.29
N ALA A 307 -2.93 18.87 -14.45
CA ALA A 307 -2.67 20.29 -14.66
C ALA A 307 -1.94 20.58 -15.98
N ARG A 308 -0.99 19.73 -16.39
CA ARG A 308 -0.30 19.89 -17.69
C ARG A 308 -1.22 19.75 -18.91
N HIS A 309 -2.36 19.08 -18.75
CA HIS A 309 -3.31 18.85 -19.83
C HIS A 309 -4.57 19.73 -19.67
N SER A 310 -4.63 20.64 -18.69
CA SER A 310 -5.82 21.47 -18.41
C SER A 310 -6.25 22.33 -19.60
N ASP A 311 -5.28 22.78 -20.40
CA ASP A 311 -5.49 23.72 -21.49
C ASP A 311 -5.91 23.01 -22.80
N ILE A 312 -5.98 21.68 -22.81
CA ILE A 312 -6.41 20.89 -23.96
C ILE A 312 -7.94 20.87 -24.02
N ALA A 313 -8.51 21.12 -25.21
CA ALA A 313 -9.95 21.02 -25.44
C ALA A 313 -10.48 19.63 -25.04
N GLY A 314 -11.43 19.58 -24.11
CA GLY A 314 -12.01 18.34 -23.58
C GLY A 314 -11.30 17.76 -22.36
N ALA A 315 -10.24 18.40 -21.84
CA ALA A 315 -9.55 17.99 -20.62
C ALA A 315 -10.48 17.89 -19.41
N SER A 316 -11.39 18.85 -19.24
CA SER A 316 -12.41 18.81 -18.18
C SER A 316 -13.25 17.52 -18.20
N ALA A 317 -13.54 16.97 -19.38
CA ALA A 317 -14.27 15.70 -19.51
C ALA A 317 -13.39 14.46 -19.22
N LEU A 318 -12.06 14.57 -19.35
CA LEU A 318 -11.12 13.54 -18.93
C LEU A 318 -10.93 13.54 -17.40
N PHE A 319 -11.08 14.71 -16.78
CA PHE A 319 -10.83 14.95 -15.37
C PHE A 319 -12.08 14.99 -14.48
N ALA A 320 -13.27 14.99 -15.08
CA ALA A 320 -14.52 14.97 -14.36
C ALA A 320 -14.65 13.72 -13.46
N PRO A 321 -15.24 13.86 -12.25
CA PRO A 321 -15.84 15.08 -11.70
C PRO A 321 -14.87 15.98 -10.92
N TRP A 322 -13.57 15.66 -10.85
CA TRP A 322 -12.63 16.33 -9.95
C TRP A 322 -11.65 17.24 -10.70
N PRO A 323 -11.85 18.58 -10.66
CA PRO A 323 -10.94 19.51 -11.30
C PRO A 323 -9.59 19.64 -10.57
N THR A 324 -9.54 19.26 -9.29
CA THR A 324 -8.35 19.35 -8.42
C THR A 324 -8.03 17.97 -7.82
N PHE A 325 -8.25 17.77 -6.52
CA PHE A 325 -8.10 16.48 -5.86
C PHE A 325 -9.43 15.70 -5.89
N PRO A 326 -9.41 14.37 -5.91
CA PRO A 326 -10.60 13.55 -5.73
C PRO A 326 -11.36 13.90 -4.46
N PHE A 327 -12.65 13.54 -4.43
CA PHE A 327 -13.54 13.74 -3.29
C PHE A 327 -13.78 15.22 -2.88
N GLY A 328 -13.39 16.19 -3.70
CA GLY A 328 -13.62 17.61 -3.44
C GLY A 328 -12.68 18.23 -2.41
N TRP A 329 -11.51 17.63 -2.17
CA TRP A 329 -10.49 18.21 -1.30
C TRP A 329 -9.50 19.09 -2.08
N ASP A 330 -8.79 19.97 -1.38
CA ASP A 330 -7.79 20.83 -2.01
C ASP A 330 -6.41 20.16 -2.09
N THR A 331 -6.09 19.28 -1.13
CA THR A 331 -4.78 18.65 -1.02
C THR A 331 -4.88 17.22 -0.50
N PHE A 332 -3.85 16.42 -0.80
CA PHE A 332 -3.66 15.09 -0.23
C PHE A 332 -3.68 15.09 1.30
N GLN A 333 -3.08 16.11 1.92
CA GLN A 333 -2.99 16.22 3.38
C GLN A 333 -4.36 16.46 4.00
N THR A 334 -5.16 17.38 3.43
CA THR A 334 -6.52 17.66 3.89
C THR A 334 -7.40 16.41 3.76
N TRP A 335 -7.30 15.69 2.64
CA TRP A 335 -7.99 14.42 2.44
C TRP A 335 -7.61 13.41 3.53
N CYS A 336 -6.31 13.17 3.76
CA CYS A 336 -5.85 12.24 4.80
C CYS A 336 -6.36 12.63 6.20
N GLN A 337 -6.21 13.89 6.59
CA GLN A 337 -6.65 14.40 7.91
C GLN A 337 -8.16 14.20 8.15
N LYS A 338 -8.97 14.26 7.10
CA LYS A 338 -10.43 14.12 7.20
C LYS A 338 -10.90 12.67 7.05
N ARG A 339 -10.29 11.90 6.15
CA ARG A 339 -10.71 10.53 5.83
C ARG A 339 -10.07 9.48 6.71
N TYR A 340 -8.84 9.67 7.19
CA TYR A 340 -8.21 8.70 8.08
C TYR A 340 -9.00 8.48 9.38
N PRO A 341 -9.48 9.51 10.11
CA PRO A 341 -10.27 9.28 11.32
C PRO A 341 -11.59 8.55 11.07
N PHE A 342 -12.21 8.75 9.90
CA PHE A 342 -13.40 8.00 9.50
C PHE A 342 -13.06 6.51 9.35
N TRP A 343 -12.02 6.19 8.58
CA TRP A 343 -11.61 4.81 8.34
C TRP A 343 -11.15 4.11 9.61
N TYR A 344 -10.40 4.82 10.47
CA TYR A 344 -9.93 4.28 11.72
C TYR A 344 -11.11 3.84 12.61
N ARG A 345 -12.12 4.71 12.80
CA ARG A 345 -13.33 4.35 13.56
C ARG A 345 -14.13 3.22 12.92
N TYR A 346 -14.24 3.22 11.59
CA TYR A 346 -14.88 2.15 10.85
C TYR A 346 -14.20 0.81 11.17
N HIS A 347 -12.87 0.74 11.08
CA HIS A 347 -12.11 -0.47 11.35
C HIS A 347 -12.07 -0.86 12.83
N GLN A 348 -12.05 0.09 13.77
CA GLN A 348 -12.21 -0.20 15.19
C GLN A 348 -13.55 -0.92 15.45
N GLY A 349 -14.66 -0.38 14.94
CA GLY A 349 -15.97 -1.02 15.11
C GLY A 349 -16.05 -2.42 14.48
N GLN A 350 -15.43 -2.62 13.31
CA GLN A 350 -15.38 -3.94 12.66
C GLN A 350 -14.47 -4.93 13.40
N PHE A 351 -13.37 -4.45 13.99
CA PHE A 351 -12.47 -5.26 14.81
C PHE A 351 -13.16 -5.71 16.11
N GLU A 352 -13.80 -4.78 16.81
CA GLU A 352 -14.55 -5.03 18.05
C GLU A 352 -15.75 -5.96 17.84
N ALA A 353 -16.48 -5.79 16.74
CA ALA A 353 -17.62 -6.64 16.40
C ALA A 353 -17.24 -8.08 16.00
N GLY A 354 -15.94 -8.34 15.79
CA GLY A 354 -15.46 -9.66 15.33
C GLY A 354 -15.98 -10.03 13.93
N THR A 355 -16.49 -9.08 13.15
CA THR A 355 -17.06 -9.30 11.80
C THR A 355 -16.03 -9.81 10.79
N MET A 356 -14.74 -9.66 11.09
CA MET A 356 -13.62 -10.34 10.41
C MET A 356 -12.69 -10.98 11.47
N GLY A 357 -13.30 -11.73 12.40
CA GLY A 357 -12.84 -12.10 13.75
C GLY A 357 -11.35 -12.42 13.94
N PRO A 358 -10.75 -12.15 15.12
CA PRO A 358 -9.30 -12.00 15.36
C PRO A 358 -8.43 -13.16 14.83
N ALA A 359 -7.15 -12.87 14.56
CA ALA A 359 -6.19 -13.94 14.28
C ALA A 359 -6.18 -14.90 15.47
N ALA A 360 -6.23 -16.21 15.23
CA ALA A 360 -6.00 -17.17 16.31
C ALA A 360 -4.58 -16.91 16.86
N SER A 361 -4.52 -16.45 18.10
CA SER A 361 -3.31 -16.07 18.84
C SER A 361 -2.30 -17.20 18.98
#